data_AF-A0A920HXD3-F1
#
_entry.id   AF-A0A920HXD3-F1
#
_cell.length_a   1.000
_cell.length_b   1.000
_cell.length_c   1.000
_cell.angle_alpha   90.00
_cell.angle_beta   90.00
_cell.angle_gamma   90.00
#
_symmetry.space_group_name_H-M   'P 1'
#
loop_
_entity.id
_entity.type
_entity.pdbx_description
1 polymer ?
#
loop_
_entity_poly.entity_id
_entity_poly.type
_entity_poly.pdbx_seq_one_letter_code
_entity_poly.pdbx_strand_id
1 'polypeptide(L)' 'MADIKVRVGQQNATKVISSLAGAQTLSLSELSDVNVEPYKNGMVLVYNGTTNKFDATLTLTPVQHRI' A
#
# COMPACT_ATOMS: atom_id res chain seq x y z
N MET A 1 -52.74 14.31 -19.49
CA MET A 1 -51.32 14.46 -19.08
C MET A 1 -51.06 13.37 -18.05
N ALA A 2 -50.07 12.51 -18.24
CA ALA A 2 -49.81 11.37 -17.35
C ALA A 2 -48.62 11.65 -16.43
N ASP A 3 -48.81 11.53 -15.13
CA ASP A 3 -47.78 11.70 -14.11
C ASP A 3 -46.77 10.54 -14.17
N ILE A 4 -45.57 10.82 -14.67
CA ILE A 4 -44.44 9.89 -14.63
C ILE A 4 -43.78 9.99 -13.24
N LYS A 5 -44.07 9.02 -12.36
CA LYS A 5 -43.37 8.89 -11.08
C LYS A 5 -42.11 8.05 -11.26
N VAL A 6 -40.96 8.71 -11.41
CA VAL A 6 -39.65 8.06 -11.43
C VAL A 6 -39.31 7.66 -9.99
N ARG A 7 -39.31 6.37 -9.69
CA ARG A 7 -38.68 5.86 -8.47
C ARG A 7 -37.20 5.74 -8.77
N VAL A 8 -36.39 6.68 -8.27
CA VAL A 8 -34.95 6.51 -8.24
C VAL A 8 -34.67 5.31 -7.34
N GLY A 9 -34.24 4.20 -7.93
CA GLY A 9 -33.78 3.07 -7.15
C GLY A 9 -32.63 3.58 -6.29
N GLN A 10 -32.83 3.65 -4.97
CA GLN A 10 -31.69 3.69 -4.08
C GLN A 10 -30.98 2.35 -4.28
N GLN A 11 -30.07 2.31 -5.25
CA GLN A 11 -29.11 1.24 -5.36
C GLN A 11 -28.42 1.19 -4.01
N ASN A 12 -28.44 0.04 -3.34
CA ASN A 12 -27.64 -0.15 -2.14
C ASN A 12 -26.22 0.30 -2.50
N ALA A 13 -25.80 1.43 -1.96
CA ALA A 13 -24.43 1.87 -2.10
C ALA A 13 -23.62 0.74 -1.46
N THR A 14 -22.85 0.00 -2.25
CA THR A 14 -21.82 -0.87 -1.71
C THR A 14 -20.93 0.06 -0.93
N LYS A 15 -21.13 0.11 0.39
CA LYS A 15 -20.29 0.87 1.28
C LYS A 15 -18.92 0.25 1.10
N VAL A 16 -18.08 0.91 0.31
CA VAL A 16 -16.64 0.66 0.34
C VAL A 16 -16.26 1.10 1.74
N ILE A 17 -16.38 0.17 2.69
CA ILE A 17 -15.70 0.29 3.95
C ILE A 17 -14.25 0.39 3.53
N SER A 18 -13.71 1.60 3.53
CA SER A 18 -12.26 1.78 3.57
C SER A 18 -11.84 0.99 4.80
N SER A 19 -11.41 -0.26 4.59
CA SER A 19 -11.02 -1.23 5.62
C SER A 19 -9.72 -0.80 6.32
N LEU A 20 -9.46 0.50 6.34
CA LEU A 20 -8.34 1.16 6.96
C LEU A 20 -8.74 1.91 8.24
N ALA A 21 -10.04 2.03 8.51
CA ALA A 21 -10.57 2.60 9.74
C ALA A 21 -10.44 1.61 10.93
N GLY A 22 -9.21 1.18 11.24
CA GLY A 22 -8.95 0.26 12.35
C GLY A 22 -7.51 -0.21 12.50
N ALA A 23 -6.68 -0.11 11.46
CA ALA A 23 -5.26 -0.46 11.56
C ALA A 23 -4.49 0.72 12.16
N GLN A 24 -4.48 0.83 13.49
CA GLN A 24 -3.68 1.84 14.21
C GLN A 24 -2.16 1.65 14.04
N THR A 25 -1.72 0.57 13.39
CA THR A 25 -0.33 0.30 13.05
C THR A 25 -0.27 -0.51 11.76
N LEU A 26 -0.35 0.15 10.61
CA LEU A 26 0.09 -0.48 9.35
C LEU A 26 1.59 -0.68 9.45
N SER A 27 2.01 -1.90 9.77
CA SER A 27 3.43 -2.24 9.88
C SER A 27 3.96 -2.57 8.50
N LEU A 28 5.17 -2.12 8.12
CA LEU A 28 5.78 -2.56 6.86
C LEU A 28 5.99 -4.08 6.82
N SER A 29 5.90 -4.77 7.95
CA SER A 29 6.00 -6.23 8.07
C SER A 29 4.76 -6.94 7.52
N GLU A 30 3.65 -6.20 7.34
CA GLU A 30 2.41 -6.74 6.78
C GLU A 30 2.40 -6.67 5.24
N LEU A 31 3.39 -5.99 4.65
CA LEU A 31 3.54 -5.88 3.21
C LEU A 31 4.26 -7.12 2.66
N SER A 32 3.65 -7.79 1.68
CA SER A 32 4.19 -9.02 1.10
C SER A 32 5.43 -8.78 0.21
N ASP A 33 5.53 -7.57 -0.33
CA ASP A 33 6.57 -7.08 -1.21
C ASP A 33 7.71 -6.35 -0.48
N VAL A 34 7.67 -6.28 0.86
CA VAL A 34 8.73 -5.68 1.67
C VAL A 34 9.37 -6.72 2.57
N ASN A 35 10.69 -6.84 2.48
CA ASN A 35 11.50 -7.55 3.45
C ASN A 35 12.00 -6.57 4.50
N VAL A 36 11.57 -6.78 5.73
CA VAL A 36 11.95 -5.98 6.87
C VAL A 36 12.76 -6.82 7.84
N GLU A 37 13.99 -6.37 8.09
CA GLU A 37 14.76 -6.71 9.29
C GLU A 37 14.55 -5.64 10.37
N PRO A 38 14.78 -5.92 11.68
CA PRO A 38 14.39 -5.05 12.78
C PRO A 38 14.58 -3.55 12.48
N TYR A 39 13.45 -2.83 12.48
CA TYR A 39 13.40 -1.44 12.06
C TYR A 39 14.37 -0.56 12.83
N LYS A 40 15.14 0.24 12.12
CA LYS A 40 15.96 1.30 12.66
C LYS A 40 15.58 2.61 12.00
N ASN A 41 15.59 3.68 12.78
CA ASN A 41 15.36 5.01 12.23
C ASN A 41 16.43 5.34 11.18
N GLY A 42 16.02 5.94 10.07
CA GLY A 42 16.91 6.25 8.94
C GLY A 42 17.11 5.13 7.91
N MET A 43 16.43 3.99 8.05
CA MET A 43 16.41 2.97 7.00
C MET A 43 15.67 3.46 5.74
N VAL A 44 16.13 3.00 4.59
CA VAL A 44 15.57 3.26 3.27
C VAL A 44 15.24 1.94 2.57
N LEU A 45 14.18 1.95 1.76
CA LEU A 45 13.73 0.81 0.99
C LEU A 45 14.46 0.78 -0.36
N VAL A 46 15.17 -0.31 -0.65
CA VAL A 46 15.86 -0.53 -1.91
C VAL A 46 15.25 -1.72 -2.63
N TYR A 47 14.87 -1.55 -3.90
CA TYR A 47 14.31 -2.63 -4.70
C TYR A 47 15.35 -3.68 -5.04
N ASN A 48 15.04 -4.94 -4.77
CA ASN A 48 15.84 -6.11 -5.08
C ASN A 48 15.19 -6.91 -6.22
N GLY A 49 15.81 -6.86 -7.41
CA GLY A 49 15.32 -7.56 -8.59
C GLY A 49 15.50 -9.07 -8.60
N THR A 50 16.23 -9.65 -7.64
CA THR A 50 16.37 -11.11 -7.49
C THR A 50 15.20 -11.69 -6.70
N THR A 51 14.74 -10.98 -5.68
CA THR A 51 13.60 -11.38 -4.84
C THR A 51 12.29 -10.74 -5.27
N ASN A 52 12.33 -9.74 -6.16
CA ASN A 52 11.22 -8.86 -6.55
C ASN A 52 10.55 -8.17 -5.34
N LYS A 53 11.36 -7.76 -4.37
CA LYS A 53 10.91 -7.12 -3.11
C LYS A 53 11.73 -5.90 -2.75
N PHE A 54 11.22 -5.08 -1.85
CA PHE A 54 11.96 -3.97 -1.24
C PHE A 54 12.66 -4.45 0.04
N ASP A 55 13.98 -4.31 0.10
CA ASP A 55 14.76 -4.60 1.30
C ASP A 55 14.98 -3.30 2.09
N ALA A 56 14.69 -3.32 3.40
CA ALA A 56 14.97 -2.20 4.29
C ALA A 56 16.46 -2.19 4.70
N THR A 57 17.21 -1.19 4.25
CA THR A 57 18.65 -1.06 4.52
C THR A 57 19.03 0.31 5.06
N LEU A 58 20.04 0.36 5.94
CA LEU A 58 20.64 1.62 6.41
C LEU A 58 21.76 2.11 5.49
N THR A 59 22.27 1.22 4.64
CA THR A 59 23.40 1.50 3.76
C THR A 59 22.90 1.65 2.34
N LEU A 60 22.87 2.87 1.83
CA LEU A 60 22.82 3.12 0.40
C LEU A 60 24.22 2.85 -0.14
N THR A 61 24.50 1.61 -0.55
CA THR A 61 25.61 1.38 -1.46
C THR A 61 25.20 1.99 -2.80
N PRO A 62 25.84 3.09 -3.26
CA PRO A 62 25.55 3.61 -4.57
C PRO A 62 25.96 2.51 -5.54
N VAL A 63 25.01 1.98 -6.31
CA VAL A 63 25.35 1.17 -7.46
C VAL A 63 26.06 2.14 -8.40
N GLN A 64 27.39 2.09 -8.44
CA GLN A 64 28.17 2.85 -9.42
C GLN A 64 27.67 2.43 -10.79
N HIS A 65 26.78 3.23 -11.38
CA HIS A 65 26.52 3.19 -12.80
C HIS A 65 27.78 3.70 -13.48
N ARG A 66 28.72 2.78 -13.74
CA ARG A 66 29.84 3.05 -14.64
C ARG A 66 29.24 3.29 -16.01
N ILE A 67 29.31 4.55 -16.43
CA ILE A 67 29.17 5.00 -17.81
C ILE A 67 30.15 4.27 -18.74
#